data_AF-A0A1D6QRB5-F1
#
_entry.id   AF-A0A1D6QRB5-F1
#
_cell.length_a   1.000
_cell.length_b   1.000
_cell.length_c   1.000
_cell.angle_alpha   90.00
_cell.angle_beta   90.00
_cell.angle_gamma   90.00
#
_symmetry.space_group_name_H-M   'P 1'
#
loop_
_entity.id
_entity.type
_entity.pdbx_description
1 polymer ?
#
loop_
_entity_poly.entity_id
_entity_poly.type
_entity_poly.pdbx_seq_one_letter_code
_entity_poly.pdbx_strand_id
1 'polypeptide(L)'
;MAFISSAAMKAAVAALLVFAAVSPAARAVAAEAEAKAKAVGGAPSVPAGSLDIAQLGAKGDGKSDSTPMVLKAWKHACEATGQQKIVIPKGNYLTGALDLVGPCKSSIIIRLDGNLLGTGDLNAYKRNWIEIQNVDNLSINGHGTIDGQGALVWNKNECQRSYNCKILPNSLVLDFVTNAQIRGITLLNSKFFHMNIFGSKNVVIDKVTIKAPGNSPNTDGIHIGDSSNVTISGTTIAVGDDCVSIGPGSKTIRVKGVKCGPGHGISVGSLGRYKDEKDVEDVKVTGCTLAGTTNGLRIKSWPSTTSSSRTSTAPPTRRRPSRSTAPTTCPARACSSSTSTSSTTGPTTRPCPSARTPSASPLAWRRSSPASEPTCIHHSLFVTSLFLTLASLFLGLWQSANFLIHSTSVDL
;
A
#
# COMPACT_ATOMS: atom_id res chain seq x y z
N MET A 1 30.08 90.81 11.68
CA MET A 1 29.30 91.14 12.89
C MET A 1 28.28 90.02 13.09
N ALA A 2 28.24 89.49 14.32
CA ALA A 2 27.32 88.47 14.82
C ALA A 2 25.91 89.07 15.03
N PHE A 3 24.82 88.46 15.50
CA PHE A 3 24.39 87.30 16.31
C PHE A 3 22.87 87.10 15.93
N ILE A 4 22.16 85.98 16.09
CA ILE A 4 21.48 85.40 17.28
C ILE A 4 20.71 84.17 16.71
N SER A 5 21.01 82.92 17.12
CA SER A 5 20.36 82.09 18.18
C SER A 5 18.95 81.57 17.82
N SER A 6 18.72 80.26 17.64
CA SER A 6 18.62 79.19 18.65
C SER A 6 17.38 79.27 19.53
N ALA A 7 16.25 78.73 19.06
CA ALA A 7 15.27 78.03 19.88
C ALA A 7 14.24 77.31 18.98
N ALA A 8 13.83 76.12 19.41
CA ALA A 8 12.64 75.38 18.94
C ALA A 8 12.70 74.73 17.54
N MET A 9 13.36 73.57 17.46
CA MET A 9 12.72 72.28 17.07
C MET A 9 13.80 71.26 16.69
N LYS A 10 14.63 70.88 17.66
CA LYS A 10 15.27 69.57 17.69
C LYS A 10 14.70 68.82 18.89
N ALA A 11 13.44 68.38 18.77
CA ALA A 11 12.93 67.26 19.54
C ALA A 11 13.57 65.99 18.96
N ALA A 12 14.86 65.82 19.25
CA ALA A 12 15.64 64.67 18.82
C ALA A 12 16.56 64.29 19.98
N VAL A 13 16.38 63.05 20.44
CA VAL A 13 17.35 62.25 21.20
C VAL A 13 17.62 62.72 22.63
N ALA A 14 16.75 62.29 23.56
CA ALA A 14 17.12 62.08 24.96
C ALA A 14 16.22 61.00 25.57
N ALA A 15 16.42 59.74 25.16
CA ALA A 15 15.91 58.59 25.88
C ALA A 15 16.96 57.46 25.86
N LEU A 16 17.59 57.30 27.03
CA LEU A 16 18.26 56.10 27.52
C LEU A 16 19.30 55.42 26.60
N LEU A 17 20.55 55.84 26.75
CA LEU A 17 21.69 54.91 26.74
C LEU A 17 22.43 55.04 28.07
N VAL A 18 21.91 54.37 29.11
CA VAL A 18 22.70 54.02 30.29
C VAL A 18 23.26 52.62 30.03
N PHE A 19 24.48 52.55 29.49
CA PHE A 19 25.27 51.32 29.54
C PHE A 19 25.72 51.11 30.98
N ALA A 20 24.97 50.30 31.74
CA ALA A 20 25.44 49.78 33.01
C ALA A 20 26.52 48.72 32.73
N ALA A 21 27.76 49.04 33.08
CA ALA A 21 28.84 48.07 33.16
C ALA A 21 28.53 47.09 34.30
N VAL A 22 27.97 45.92 33.95
CA VAL A 22 27.72 44.84 34.91
C VAL A 22 29.07 44.28 35.36
N SER A 23 29.36 44.35 36.66
CA SER A 23 30.63 43.93 37.24
C SER A 23 30.95 42.46 36.91
N PRO A 24 32.24 42.06 36.83
CA PRO A 24 32.65 40.69 36.55
C PRO A 24 32.03 39.65 37.50
N ALA A 25 31.81 40.01 38.77
CA ALA A 25 31.15 39.18 39.76
C ALA A 25 29.66 38.92 39.42
N ALA A 26 28.92 39.95 38.97
CA ALA A 26 27.52 39.79 38.56
C ALA A 26 27.39 38.97 37.26
N ARG A 27 28.38 39.05 36.35
CA ARG A 27 28.48 38.14 35.20
C ARG A 27 28.81 36.70 35.60
N ALA A 28 29.63 36.48 36.62
CA ALA A 28 29.95 35.14 37.13
C ALA A 28 28.75 34.49 37.81
N VAL A 29 27.97 35.23 38.61
CA VAL A 29 26.74 34.73 39.23
C VAL A 29 25.66 34.45 38.19
N ALA A 30 25.53 35.29 37.15
CA ALA A 30 24.62 35.03 36.05
C ALA A 30 25.04 33.80 35.23
N ALA A 31 26.34 33.61 34.98
CA ALA A 31 26.87 32.43 34.29
C ALA A 31 26.72 31.14 35.11
N GLU A 32 26.85 31.19 36.45
CA GLU A 32 26.62 30.04 37.32
C GLU A 32 25.12 29.70 37.44
N ALA A 33 24.24 30.70 37.44
CA ALA A 33 22.79 30.52 37.37
C ALA A 33 22.35 29.94 36.02
N GLU A 34 22.95 30.37 34.90
CA GLU A 34 22.71 29.82 33.57
C GLU A 34 23.27 28.39 33.43
N ALA A 35 24.43 28.10 34.04
CA ALA A 35 25.00 26.75 34.08
C ALA A 35 24.16 25.79 34.95
N LYS A 36 23.60 26.26 36.08
CA LYS A 36 22.65 25.49 36.90
C LYS A 36 21.27 25.32 36.24
N ALA A 37 20.81 26.30 35.45
CA ALA A 37 19.58 26.18 34.65
C ALA A 37 19.74 25.22 33.46
N LYS A 38 20.94 25.13 32.87
CA LYS A 38 21.25 24.18 31.78
C LYS A 38 21.46 22.74 32.27
N ALA A 39 21.73 22.54 33.56
CA ALA A 39 21.88 21.22 34.19
C ALA A 39 20.55 20.52 34.52
N VAL A 40 19.40 21.19 34.34
CA VAL A 40 18.05 20.64 34.62
C VAL A 40 17.22 20.44 33.34
N GLY A 41 17.86 20.44 32.17
CA GLY A 41 17.21 20.38 30.86
C GLY A 41 17.35 19.06 30.08
N GLY A 42 17.87 18.00 30.69
CA GLY A 42 17.77 16.67 30.12
C GLY A 42 16.44 16.07 30.55
N ALA A 43 15.43 16.03 29.68
CA ALA A 43 14.25 15.20 29.92
C ALA A 43 14.77 13.82 30.36
N PRO A 44 14.35 13.28 31.53
CA PRO A 44 14.88 12.03 32.01
C PRO A 44 14.71 11.00 30.89
N SER A 45 15.81 10.41 30.45
CA SER A 45 15.78 9.35 29.44
C SER A 45 14.87 8.26 29.99
N VAL A 46 13.64 8.17 29.47
CA VAL A 46 12.71 7.12 29.86
C VAL A 46 13.42 5.79 29.56
N PRO A 47 13.64 4.93 30.56
CA PRO A 47 14.42 3.72 30.37
C PRO A 47 13.87 2.85 29.25
N ALA A 48 14.76 2.13 28.55
CA ALA A 48 14.36 1.07 27.63
C ALA A 48 13.50 0.04 28.36
N GLY A 49 12.29 -0.23 27.85
CA GLY A 49 11.33 -1.06 28.56
C GLY A 49 10.32 -1.76 27.67
N SER A 50 9.68 -2.78 28.23
CA SER A 50 8.54 -3.48 27.62
C SER A 50 7.25 -2.97 28.25
N LEU A 51 6.32 -2.46 27.45
CA LEU A 51 4.99 -2.03 27.87
C LEU A 51 3.94 -3.03 27.39
N ASP A 52 3.34 -3.74 28.33
CA ASP A 52 2.23 -4.65 28.08
C ASP A 52 0.89 -3.90 28.17
N ILE A 53 0.06 -3.98 27.14
CA ILE A 53 -1.23 -3.27 27.13
C ILE A 53 -2.21 -3.79 28.18
N ALA A 54 -2.12 -5.06 28.60
CA ALA A 54 -2.95 -5.62 29.66
C ALA A 54 -2.58 -5.02 31.02
N GLN A 55 -1.28 -4.75 31.25
CA GLN A 55 -0.83 -4.01 32.44
C GLN A 55 -1.30 -2.55 32.43
N LEU A 56 -1.58 -1.99 31.24
CA LEU A 56 -2.22 -0.68 31.08
C LEU A 56 -3.75 -0.72 31.24
N GLY A 57 -4.34 -1.90 31.46
CA GLY A 57 -5.77 -2.10 31.69
C GLY A 57 -6.56 -2.63 30.49
N ALA A 58 -5.90 -2.99 29.38
CA ALA A 58 -6.58 -3.58 28.23
C ALA A 58 -7.15 -4.96 28.58
N LYS A 59 -8.40 -5.21 28.21
CA LYS A 59 -9.07 -6.48 28.48
C LYS A 59 -9.09 -7.33 27.22
N GLY A 60 -8.52 -8.53 27.30
CA GLY A 60 -8.45 -9.50 26.20
C GLY A 60 -9.77 -10.25 25.94
N ASP A 61 -10.92 -9.61 26.16
CA ASP A 61 -12.26 -10.22 26.11
C ASP A 61 -12.97 -10.11 24.75
N GLY A 62 -12.37 -9.40 23.79
CA GLY A 62 -12.89 -9.13 22.45
C GLY A 62 -14.08 -8.16 22.41
N LYS A 63 -14.38 -7.47 23.51
CA LYS A 63 -15.57 -6.62 23.68
C LYS A 63 -15.23 -5.24 24.20
N SER A 64 -14.35 -5.16 25.18
CA SER A 64 -13.91 -3.92 25.80
C SER A 64 -12.99 -3.15 24.85
N ASP A 65 -13.24 -1.85 24.69
CA ASP A 65 -12.39 -0.99 23.87
C ASP A 65 -10.98 -0.90 24.47
N SER A 66 -10.01 -1.41 23.71
CA SER A 66 -8.60 -1.43 24.06
C SER A 66 -7.78 -0.35 23.35
N THR A 67 -8.43 0.47 22.49
CA THR A 67 -7.77 1.57 21.77
C THR A 67 -6.97 2.51 22.67
N PRO A 68 -7.51 3.00 23.81
CA PRO A 68 -6.76 3.94 24.66
C PRO A 68 -5.45 3.36 25.20
N MET A 69 -5.43 2.06 25.51
CA MET A 69 -4.25 1.39 26.08
C MET A 69 -3.17 1.16 25.03
N VAL A 70 -3.55 0.82 23.80
CA VAL A 70 -2.60 0.70 22.68
C VAL A 70 -1.99 2.06 22.34
N LEU A 71 -2.81 3.11 22.24
CA LEU A 71 -2.35 4.48 21.97
C LEU A 71 -1.45 5.01 23.09
N LYS A 72 -1.77 4.71 24.36
CA LYS A 72 -0.94 5.07 25.51
C LYS A 72 0.42 4.37 25.46
N ALA A 73 0.45 3.06 25.16
CA ALA A 73 1.70 2.32 25.00
C ALA A 73 2.56 2.88 23.86
N TRP A 74 1.93 3.20 22.73
CA TRP A 74 2.62 3.81 21.58
C TRP A 74 3.24 5.16 21.93
N LYS A 75 2.45 6.07 22.51
CA LYS A 75 2.93 7.40 22.89
C LYS A 75 4.15 7.30 23.80
N HIS A 76 4.08 6.47 24.84
CA HIS A 76 5.19 6.27 25.75
C HIS A 76 6.43 5.72 25.06
N ALA A 77 6.28 4.67 24.24
CA ALA A 77 7.39 4.08 23.51
C ALA A 77 8.02 5.10 22.54
N CYS A 78 7.21 5.87 21.81
CA CYS A 78 7.67 6.81 20.81
C CYS A 78 8.41 8.02 21.41
N GLU A 79 8.00 8.49 22.59
CA GLU A 79 8.63 9.59 23.32
C GLU A 79 9.91 9.18 24.08
N ALA A 80 10.05 7.88 24.39
CA ALA A 80 11.20 7.32 25.05
C ALA A 80 12.42 7.16 24.11
N THR A 81 13.59 6.94 24.68
CA THR A 81 14.84 6.72 23.93
C THR A 81 15.21 5.24 23.89
N GLY A 82 16.14 4.87 23.02
CA GLY A 82 16.64 3.50 22.92
C GLY A 82 15.67 2.57 22.21
N GLN A 83 15.69 1.28 22.56
CA GLN A 83 14.76 0.30 22.00
C GLN A 83 13.57 0.12 22.96
N GLN A 84 12.36 0.26 22.42
CA GLN A 84 11.13 0.14 23.18
C GLN A 84 10.29 -1.02 22.64
N LYS A 85 9.63 -1.75 23.54
CA LYS A 85 8.80 -2.90 23.16
C LYS A 85 7.37 -2.67 23.65
N ILE A 86 6.40 -2.75 22.74
CA ILE A 86 4.98 -2.78 23.06
C ILE A 86 4.52 -4.24 22.92
N VAL A 87 3.92 -4.79 23.97
CA VAL A 87 3.43 -6.18 24.00
C VAL A 87 1.92 -6.17 23.93
N ILE A 88 1.39 -6.88 22.93
CA ILE A 88 0.00 -7.29 22.82
C ILE A 88 -0.04 -8.75 23.25
N PRO A 89 -0.30 -9.06 24.53
CA PRO A 89 -0.22 -10.43 25.03
C PRO A 89 -1.39 -11.26 24.50
N LYS A 90 -1.42 -12.55 24.82
CA LYS A 90 -2.53 -13.45 24.41
C LYS A 90 -3.87 -12.92 24.93
N GLY A 91 -4.85 -12.86 24.04
CA GLY A 91 -6.20 -12.35 24.30
C GLY A 91 -6.81 -11.76 23.03
N ASN A 92 -8.08 -11.37 23.09
CA ASN A 92 -8.75 -10.67 22.00
C ASN A 92 -8.98 -9.20 22.41
N TYR A 93 -8.41 -8.24 21.70
CA TYR A 93 -8.46 -6.83 22.04
C TYR A 93 -9.21 -6.06 20.96
N LEU A 94 -10.44 -5.64 21.25
CA LEU A 94 -11.24 -4.83 20.34
C LEU A 94 -10.64 -3.41 20.27
N THR A 95 -10.44 -2.88 19.07
CA THR A 95 -9.95 -1.51 18.87
C THR A 95 -10.70 -0.80 17.74
N GLY A 96 -10.87 0.51 17.92
CA GLY A 96 -11.11 1.48 16.85
C GLY A 96 -9.81 1.86 16.12
N ALA A 97 -9.75 3.06 15.53
CA ALA A 97 -8.54 3.55 14.87
C ALA A 97 -7.33 3.61 15.83
N LEU A 98 -6.17 3.25 15.29
CA LEU A 98 -4.86 3.29 15.92
C LEU A 98 -3.94 4.13 15.04
N ASP A 99 -3.97 5.44 15.29
CA ASP A 99 -3.10 6.43 14.62
C ASP A 99 -1.75 6.47 15.36
N LEU A 100 -0.79 5.69 14.88
CA LEU A 100 0.51 5.46 15.50
C LEU A 100 1.57 6.35 14.84
N VAL A 101 1.59 7.62 15.25
CA VAL A 101 2.36 8.68 14.57
C VAL A 101 3.71 8.94 15.25
N GLY A 102 4.76 9.09 14.44
CA GLY A 102 6.10 9.58 14.81
C GLY A 102 6.34 11.05 14.44
N PRO A 103 7.60 11.53 14.40
CA PRO A 103 8.84 10.76 14.55
C PRO A 103 9.04 10.28 15.99
N CYS A 104 9.53 9.05 16.13
CA CYS A 104 9.86 8.47 17.42
C CYS A 104 11.34 8.65 17.74
N LYS A 105 11.65 8.86 19.02
CA LYS A 105 13.03 8.94 19.53
C LYS A 105 13.66 7.56 19.77
N SER A 106 12.84 6.52 19.68
CA SER A 106 13.19 5.13 19.91
C SER A 106 13.05 4.29 18.64
N SER A 107 13.71 3.13 18.64
CA SER A 107 13.31 2.01 17.79
C SER A 107 12.16 1.26 18.46
N ILE A 108 11.11 0.92 17.73
CA ILE A 108 9.90 0.33 18.31
C ILE A 108 9.75 -1.13 17.85
N ILE A 109 9.54 -2.02 18.82
CA ILE A 109 9.13 -3.41 18.61
C ILE A 109 7.68 -3.56 19.08
N ILE A 110 6.76 -3.86 18.18
CA ILE A 110 5.43 -4.35 18.52
C ILE A 110 5.49 -5.88 18.53
N ARG A 111 5.40 -6.46 19.73
CA ARG A 111 5.28 -7.90 19.95
C ARG A 111 3.81 -8.27 20.01
N LEU A 112 3.29 -8.83 18.92
CA LEU A 112 1.91 -9.26 18.75
C LEU A 112 1.78 -10.76 19.02
N ASP A 113 1.44 -11.13 20.25
CA ASP A 113 1.19 -12.53 20.66
C ASP A 113 -0.31 -12.85 20.83
N GLY A 114 -1.18 -11.84 20.98
CA GLY A 114 -2.64 -11.96 20.94
C GLY A 114 -3.26 -11.42 19.66
N ASN A 115 -4.57 -11.14 19.72
CA ASN A 115 -5.35 -10.71 18.58
C ASN A 115 -5.86 -9.27 18.77
N LEU A 116 -5.61 -8.42 17.78
CA LEU A 116 -6.33 -7.15 17.63
C LEU A 116 -7.57 -7.41 16.77
N LEU A 117 -8.74 -6.94 17.21
CA LEU A 117 -10.01 -7.05 16.49
C LEU A 117 -10.49 -5.66 16.09
N GLY A 118 -10.70 -5.42 14.81
CA GLY A 118 -11.15 -4.12 14.32
C GLY A 118 -12.67 -3.99 14.40
N THR A 119 -13.16 -3.04 15.18
CA THR A 119 -14.61 -2.78 15.31
C THR A 119 -15.36 -2.71 13.96
N GLY A 120 -16.61 -3.18 13.94
CA GLY A 120 -17.50 -3.04 12.79
C GLY A 120 -18.07 -1.62 12.61
N ASP A 121 -17.88 -0.74 13.60
CA ASP A 121 -18.32 0.65 13.52
C ASP A 121 -17.37 1.45 12.61
N LEU A 122 -17.83 1.75 11.39
CA LEU A 122 -17.06 2.53 10.43
C LEU A 122 -16.80 3.98 10.88
N ASN A 123 -17.55 4.52 11.84
CA ASN A 123 -17.32 5.87 12.37
C ASN A 123 -16.12 5.94 13.31
N ALA A 124 -15.65 4.79 13.82
CA ALA A 124 -14.42 4.71 14.62
C ALA A 124 -13.14 4.92 13.78
N TYR A 125 -13.27 5.00 12.45
CA TYR A 125 -12.15 5.17 11.52
C TYR A 125 -12.30 6.47 10.73
N LYS A 126 -11.24 7.28 10.75
CA LYS A 126 -11.14 8.44 9.85
C LYS A 126 -10.73 8.03 8.43
N ARG A 127 -9.75 7.12 8.35
CA ARG A 127 -9.18 6.63 7.08
C ARG A 127 -8.88 5.14 7.17
N ASN A 128 -7.91 4.78 7.99
CA ASN A 128 -7.39 3.42 8.14
C ASN A 128 -7.63 2.89 9.57
N TRP A 129 -7.41 1.60 9.79
CA TRP A 129 -7.48 1.02 11.13
C TRP A 129 -6.18 1.21 11.89
N ILE A 130 -5.08 0.56 11.49
CA ILE A 130 -3.76 0.72 12.11
C ILE A 130 -2.87 1.49 11.14
N GLU A 131 -2.63 2.76 11.42
CA GLU A 131 -1.86 3.66 10.56
C GLU A 131 -0.57 4.08 11.27
N ILE A 132 0.58 3.52 10.85
CA ILE A 132 1.90 3.86 11.40
C ILE A 132 2.57 4.87 10.47
N GLN A 133 2.85 6.06 10.99
CA GLN A 133 3.28 7.21 10.18
C GLN A 133 4.61 7.79 10.65
N ASN A 134 5.53 8.07 9.71
CA ASN A 134 6.78 8.79 9.97
C ASN A 134 7.66 8.14 11.05
N VAL A 135 7.81 6.81 11.00
CA VAL A 135 8.61 6.04 11.96
C VAL A 135 9.88 5.52 11.29
N ASP A 136 10.99 5.56 12.02
CA ASP A 136 12.23 4.87 11.66
C ASP A 136 12.49 3.70 12.64
N ASN A 137 13.01 2.58 12.13
CA ASN A 137 13.36 1.38 12.89
C ASN A 137 12.16 0.74 13.63
N LEU A 138 11.22 0.22 12.84
CA LEU A 138 10.03 -0.49 13.32
C LEU A 138 10.18 -2.01 13.15
N SER A 139 9.82 -2.78 14.18
CA SER A 139 9.61 -4.23 14.07
C SER A 139 8.21 -4.60 14.56
N ILE A 140 7.44 -5.34 13.76
CA ILE A 140 6.21 -6.01 14.19
C ILE A 140 6.45 -7.51 14.08
N ASN A 141 6.41 -8.21 15.20
CA ASN A 141 6.67 -9.65 15.23
C ASN A 141 5.78 -10.38 16.24
N GLY A 142 5.81 -11.71 16.18
CA GLY A 142 5.01 -12.58 17.04
C GLY A 142 4.22 -13.57 16.19
N HIS A 143 3.15 -14.11 16.78
CA HIS A 143 2.28 -15.12 16.16
C HIS A 143 0.79 -14.77 16.26
N GLY A 144 0.50 -13.56 16.72
CA GLY A 144 -0.85 -13.04 16.88
C GLY A 144 -1.49 -12.59 15.57
N THR A 145 -2.73 -12.12 15.68
CA THR A 145 -3.60 -11.80 14.54
C THR A 145 -4.06 -10.34 14.57
N ILE A 146 -4.06 -9.69 13.42
CA ILE A 146 -4.80 -8.44 13.18
C ILE A 146 -6.03 -8.84 12.36
N ASP A 147 -7.18 -8.99 13.02
CA ASP A 147 -8.44 -9.38 12.40
C ASP A 147 -9.30 -8.13 12.14
N GLY A 148 -9.39 -7.76 10.86
CA GLY A 148 -10.16 -6.60 10.41
C GLY A 148 -11.67 -6.80 10.49
N GLN A 149 -12.18 -7.99 10.79
CA GLN A 149 -13.62 -8.31 10.86
C GLN A 149 -14.41 -7.80 9.64
N GLY A 150 -13.84 -7.90 8.45
CA GLY A 150 -14.34 -7.32 7.20
C GLY A 150 -15.77 -7.74 6.85
N ALA A 151 -16.17 -8.97 7.20
CA ALA A 151 -17.51 -9.50 6.97
C ALA A 151 -18.63 -8.63 7.59
N LEU A 152 -18.34 -7.87 8.65
CA LEU A 152 -19.30 -6.95 9.27
C LEU A 152 -19.67 -5.76 8.36
N VAL A 153 -18.85 -5.44 7.36
CA VAL A 153 -18.98 -4.20 6.56
C VAL A 153 -18.76 -4.37 5.06
N TRP A 154 -18.38 -5.55 4.55
CA TRP A 154 -18.16 -5.76 3.12
C TRP A 154 -19.40 -5.45 2.27
N ASN A 155 -20.61 -5.61 2.81
CA ASN A 155 -21.86 -5.22 2.14
C ASN A 155 -21.98 -3.70 1.89
N LYS A 156 -21.13 -2.88 2.52
CA LYS A 156 -21.03 -1.43 2.32
C LYS A 156 -19.94 -1.04 1.30
N ASN A 157 -19.19 -1.99 0.76
CA ASN A 157 -18.18 -1.71 -0.26
C ASN A 157 -18.84 -1.63 -1.65
N GLU A 158 -18.83 -0.44 -2.24
CA GLU A 158 -19.40 -0.17 -3.56
C GLU A 158 -18.32 0.08 -4.63
N CYS A 159 -17.03 -0.08 -4.29
CA CYS A 159 -15.90 0.26 -5.17
C CYS A 159 -15.76 -0.62 -6.42
N GLN A 160 -16.50 -1.73 -6.47
CA GLN A 160 -16.64 -2.53 -7.69
C GLN A 160 -17.72 -2.01 -8.64
N ARG A 161 -18.65 -1.18 -8.15
CA ARG A 161 -19.84 -0.71 -8.90
C ARG A 161 -19.82 0.78 -9.20
N SER A 162 -19.17 1.56 -8.35
CA SER A 162 -19.11 3.02 -8.45
C SER A 162 -17.67 3.50 -8.40
N TYR A 163 -17.33 4.40 -9.32
CA TYR A 163 -16.04 5.06 -9.33
C TYR A 163 -15.84 5.99 -8.11
N ASN A 164 -16.90 6.65 -7.65
CA ASN A 164 -16.88 7.56 -6.49
C ASN A 164 -17.33 6.83 -5.21
N CYS A 165 -16.79 5.63 -4.98
CA CYS A 165 -17.12 4.84 -3.79
C CYS A 165 -16.44 5.39 -2.52
N LYS A 166 -17.02 5.08 -1.36
CA LYS A 166 -16.34 5.25 -0.08
C LYS A 166 -15.38 4.07 0.15
N ILE A 167 -14.10 4.36 0.24
CA ILE A 167 -13.06 3.37 0.57
C ILE A 167 -13.24 2.93 2.03
N LEU A 168 -13.21 1.62 2.26
CA LEU A 168 -13.24 1.06 3.61
C LEU A 168 -11.83 1.07 4.23
N PRO A 169 -11.69 1.05 5.57
CA PRO A 169 -10.39 1.15 6.22
C PRO A 169 -9.45 -0.01 5.87
N ASN A 170 -8.21 0.31 5.50
CA ASN A 170 -7.15 -0.69 5.40
C ASN A 170 -6.75 -1.17 6.81
N SER A 171 -6.30 -2.42 6.94
CA SER A 171 -5.98 -2.99 8.26
C SER A 171 -4.67 -2.47 8.83
N LEU A 172 -3.55 -2.64 8.11
CA LEU A 172 -2.23 -2.17 8.53
C LEU A 172 -1.61 -1.29 7.45
N VAL A 173 -1.30 -0.04 7.79
CA VAL A 173 -0.75 0.96 6.88
C VAL A 173 0.59 1.45 7.40
N LEU A 174 1.60 1.44 6.53
CA LEU A 174 2.92 1.99 6.75
C LEU A 174 3.10 3.19 5.82
N ASP A 175 3.04 4.38 6.40
CA ASP A 175 3.12 5.64 5.69
C ASP A 175 4.41 6.36 6.06
N PHE A 176 5.28 6.59 5.08
CA PHE A 176 6.57 7.27 5.29
C PHE A 176 7.45 6.59 6.34
N VAL A 177 7.40 5.26 6.40
CA VAL A 177 8.17 4.46 7.35
C VAL A 177 9.51 4.08 6.72
N THR A 178 10.59 4.22 7.48
CA THR A 178 11.94 3.79 7.08
C THR A 178 12.42 2.64 7.98
N ASN A 179 13.10 1.65 7.40
CA ASN A 179 13.66 0.51 8.12
C ASN A 179 12.61 -0.25 8.94
N ALA A 180 11.67 -0.92 8.25
CA ALA A 180 10.62 -1.70 8.89
C ALA A 180 10.77 -3.20 8.64
N GLN A 181 10.45 -4.01 9.65
CA GLN A 181 10.32 -5.46 9.54
C GLN A 181 9.01 -5.95 10.12
N ILE A 182 8.20 -6.64 9.31
CA ILE A 182 6.96 -7.26 9.73
C ILE A 182 7.10 -8.77 9.52
N ARG A 183 6.99 -9.55 10.59
CA ARG A 183 7.32 -10.98 10.55
C ARG A 183 6.37 -11.86 11.34
N GLY A 184 5.95 -12.98 10.74
CA GLY A 184 5.28 -14.09 11.45
C GLY A 184 3.81 -13.88 11.84
N ILE A 185 3.32 -12.64 11.82
CA ILE A 185 1.94 -12.31 12.19
C ILE A 185 0.92 -12.77 11.15
N THR A 186 -0.35 -12.78 11.54
CA THR A 186 -1.49 -13.00 10.63
C THR A 186 -2.29 -11.71 10.43
N LEU A 187 -2.60 -11.36 9.18
CA LEU A 187 -3.62 -10.36 8.82
C LEU A 187 -4.86 -11.12 8.32
N LEU A 188 -5.99 -10.91 8.98
CA LEU A 188 -7.21 -11.68 8.74
C LEU A 188 -8.37 -10.75 8.39
N ASN A 189 -9.16 -11.12 7.39
CA ASN A 189 -10.44 -10.51 7.04
C ASN A 189 -10.41 -8.98 7.02
N SER A 190 -9.52 -8.36 6.25
CA SER A 190 -9.52 -6.90 6.14
C SER A 190 -10.82 -6.35 5.55
N LYS A 191 -11.21 -5.13 5.95
CA LYS A 191 -12.37 -4.42 5.39
C LYS A 191 -12.10 -3.96 3.94
N PHE A 192 -10.85 -3.63 3.64
CA PHE A 192 -10.31 -3.30 2.31
C PHE A 192 -8.93 -3.95 2.17
N PHE A 193 -7.84 -3.23 1.91
CA PHE A 193 -6.51 -3.85 1.83
C PHE A 193 -6.02 -4.35 3.20
N HIS A 194 -5.33 -5.49 3.23
CA HIS A 194 -4.76 -6.01 4.46
C HIS A 194 -3.54 -5.20 4.88
N MET A 195 -2.63 -4.94 3.94
CA MET A 195 -1.44 -4.14 4.17
C MET A 195 -1.27 -3.08 3.06
N ASN A 196 -1.05 -1.82 3.44
CA ASN A 196 -0.68 -0.73 2.54
C ASN A 196 0.69 -0.18 2.93
N ILE A 197 1.62 -0.11 1.98
CA ILE A 197 2.97 0.44 2.15
C ILE A 197 3.11 1.64 1.22
N PHE A 198 3.15 2.84 1.78
CA PHE A 198 3.20 4.07 1.01
C PHE A 198 4.34 4.99 1.45
N GLY A 199 5.03 5.62 0.49
CA GLY A 199 6.10 6.57 0.79
C GLY A 199 7.27 5.99 1.59
N SER A 200 7.38 4.66 1.66
CA SER A 200 8.20 3.97 2.66
C SER A 200 9.49 3.40 2.05
N LYS A 201 10.50 3.18 2.89
CA LYS A 201 11.83 2.73 2.45
C LYS A 201 12.40 1.61 3.33
N ASN A 202 13.06 0.64 2.71
CA ASN A 202 13.71 -0.49 3.41
C ASN A 202 12.70 -1.27 4.27
N VAL A 203 11.69 -1.86 3.61
CA VAL A 203 10.63 -2.62 4.29
C VAL A 203 10.77 -4.11 4.00
N VAL A 204 10.77 -4.94 5.03
CA VAL A 204 10.84 -6.40 4.94
C VAL A 204 9.58 -7.02 5.52
N ILE A 205 8.85 -7.76 4.70
CA ILE A 205 7.69 -8.58 5.08
C ILE A 205 8.11 -10.04 4.97
N ASP A 206 8.19 -10.75 6.09
CA ASP A 206 8.70 -12.13 6.11
C ASP A 206 7.77 -13.10 6.84
N LYS A 207 7.41 -14.21 6.19
CA LYS A 207 6.59 -15.29 6.80
C LYS A 207 5.27 -14.80 7.39
N VAL A 208 4.67 -13.78 6.78
CA VAL A 208 3.35 -13.27 7.16
C VAL A 208 2.27 -14.16 6.55
N THR A 209 1.15 -14.31 7.24
CA THR A 209 -0.05 -14.97 6.69
C THR A 209 -1.14 -13.93 6.47
N ILE A 210 -1.70 -13.86 5.27
CA ILE A 210 -2.80 -12.95 4.92
C ILE A 210 -3.97 -13.75 4.39
N LYS A 211 -5.15 -13.61 5.01
CA LYS A 211 -6.32 -14.44 4.70
C LYS A 211 -7.62 -13.65 4.70
N ALA A 212 -8.41 -13.80 3.65
CA ALA A 212 -9.83 -13.47 3.56
C ALA A 212 -10.50 -14.43 2.56
N PRO A 213 -11.85 -14.54 2.56
CA PRO A 213 -12.57 -15.32 1.55
C PRO A 213 -12.22 -14.88 0.11
N GLY A 214 -12.18 -15.80 -0.84
CA GLY A 214 -11.83 -15.48 -2.24
C GLY A 214 -12.83 -14.55 -2.96
N ASN A 215 -13.99 -14.28 -2.35
CA ASN A 215 -15.01 -13.35 -2.84
C ASN A 215 -15.10 -12.06 -2.00
N SER A 216 -14.18 -11.79 -1.07
CA SER A 216 -14.20 -10.55 -0.28
C SER A 216 -13.77 -9.34 -1.12
N PRO A 217 -14.56 -8.26 -1.18
CA PRO A 217 -14.40 -7.21 -2.18
C PRO A 217 -13.20 -6.30 -1.87
N ASN A 218 -12.30 -6.13 -2.85
CA ASN A 218 -11.11 -5.25 -2.78
C ASN A 218 -10.22 -5.52 -1.57
N THR A 219 -9.98 -6.81 -1.30
CA THR A 219 -9.22 -7.24 -0.13
C THR A 219 -7.77 -7.54 -0.45
N ASP A 220 -7.10 -6.64 -1.17
CA ASP A 220 -5.70 -6.81 -1.58
C ASP A 220 -4.81 -7.25 -0.40
N GLY A 221 -3.86 -8.13 -0.68
CA GLY A 221 -2.95 -8.65 0.34
C GLY A 221 -1.94 -7.58 0.78
N ILE A 222 -1.03 -7.22 -0.12
CA ILE A 222 -0.02 -6.18 0.12
C ILE A 222 -0.03 -5.20 -1.04
N HIS A 223 -0.46 -3.96 -0.76
CA HIS A 223 -0.37 -2.83 -1.68
C HIS A 223 0.90 -2.03 -1.42
N ILE A 224 1.63 -1.66 -2.48
CA ILE A 224 2.86 -0.87 -2.41
C ILE A 224 2.72 0.32 -3.35
N GLY A 225 2.90 1.55 -2.86
CA GLY A 225 2.93 2.77 -3.68
C GLY A 225 4.04 3.71 -3.23
N ASP A 226 4.64 4.44 -4.17
CA ASP A 226 5.71 5.43 -3.93
C ASP A 226 6.79 4.99 -2.92
N SER A 227 7.15 3.70 -2.94
CA SER A 227 8.01 3.08 -1.92
C SER A 227 9.23 2.43 -2.54
N SER A 228 10.34 2.37 -1.79
CA SER A 228 11.61 1.85 -2.30
C SER A 228 12.23 0.77 -1.44
N ASN A 229 12.88 -0.22 -2.08
CA ASN A 229 13.54 -1.33 -1.39
C ASN A 229 12.59 -2.11 -0.46
N VAL A 230 11.54 -2.68 -1.05
CA VAL A 230 10.56 -3.51 -0.34
C VAL A 230 10.79 -4.98 -0.70
N THR A 231 10.96 -5.83 0.31
CA THR A 231 11.10 -7.29 0.14
C THR A 231 9.95 -8.02 0.83
N ILE A 232 9.26 -8.89 0.09
CA ILE A 232 8.23 -9.80 0.59
C ILE A 232 8.75 -11.23 0.42
N SER A 233 8.90 -11.98 1.51
CA SER A 233 9.47 -13.33 1.49
C SER A 233 8.68 -14.35 2.30
N GLY A 234 8.47 -15.55 1.73
CA GLY A 234 7.87 -16.69 2.45
C GLY A 234 6.45 -16.44 2.98
N THR A 235 5.77 -15.42 2.47
CA THR A 235 4.42 -15.01 2.86
C THR A 235 3.37 -15.86 2.15
N THR A 236 2.28 -16.18 2.85
CA THR A 236 1.11 -16.86 2.27
C THR A 236 -0.07 -15.89 2.22
N ILE A 237 -0.68 -15.73 1.05
CA ILE A 237 -1.74 -14.74 0.78
C ILE A 237 -2.91 -15.44 0.08
N ALA A 238 -4.09 -15.36 0.68
CA ALA A 238 -5.35 -15.86 0.15
C ALA A 238 -6.41 -14.78 0.36
N VAL A 239 -6.87 -14.13 -0.71
CA VAL A 239 -7.74 -12.94 -0.62
C VAL A 239 -8.70 -12.87 -1.81
N GLY A 240 -9.59 -11.87 -1.83
CA GLY A 240 -10.53 -11.65 -2.95
C GLY A 240 -10.05 -10.71 -4.06
N ASP A 241 -8.82 -10.17 -3.97
CA ASP A 241 -8.24 -9.29 -4.99
C ASP A 241 -6.73 -9.57 -5.18
N ASP A 242 -5.92 -8.59 -5.61
CA ASP A 242 -4.48 -8.77 -5.83
C ASP A 242 -3.77 -9.27 -4.56
N CYS A 243 -2.98 -10.35 -4.67
CA CYS A 243 -2.15 -10.80 -3.55
C CYS A 243 -1.08 -9.76 -3.23
N VAL A 244 -0.43 -9.25 -4.27
CA VAL A 244 0.52 -8.14 -4.20
C VAL A 244 0.23 -7.20 -5.36
N SER A 245 0.00 -5.93 -5.07
CA SER A 245 -0.21 -4.88 -6.06
C SER A 245 0.86 -3.79 -5.91
N ILE A 246 1.54 -3.47 -7.01
CA ILE A 246 2.66 -2.50 -7.04
C ILE A 246 2.24 -1.29 -7.86
N GLY A 247 1.88 -0.21 -7.17
CA GLY A 247 1.48 1.07 -7.73
C GLY A 247 2.67 1.98 -8.08
N PRO A 248 2.36 3.14 -8.71
CA PRO A 248 3.34 4.07 -9.25
C PRO A 248 4.33 4.62 -8.21
N GLY A 249 5.51 5.01 -8.68
CA GLY A 249 6.61 5.52 -7.85
C GLY A 249 7.37 4.45 -7.07
N SER A 250 6.99 3.18 -7.22
CA SER A 250 7.62 2.07 -6.49
C SER A 250 8.90 1.61 -7.18
N LYS A 251 9.98 1.41 -6.40
CA LYS A 251 11.31 1.04 -6.92
C LYS A 251 11.98 -0.06 -6.12
N THR A 252 12.63 -1.02 -6.79
CA THR A 252 13.37 -2.11 -6.15
C THR A 252 12.44 -2.94 -5.25
N ILE A 253 11.51 -3.66 -5.88
CA ILE A 253 10.51 -4.47 -5.20
C ILE A 253 10.81 -5.95 -5.44
N ARG A 254 10.96 -6.72 -4.36
CA ARG A 254 11.38 -8.12 -4.43
C ARG A 254 10.35 -9.04 -3.77
N VAL A 255 9.68 -9.85 -4.57
CA VAL A 255 8.67 -10.81 -4.10
C VAL A 255 9.23 -12.23 -4.26
N LYS A 256 9.46 -12.93 -3.15
CA LYS A 256 10.21 -14.19 -3.13
C LYS A 256 9.47 -15.29 -2.38
N GLY A 257 9.24 -16.44 -3.01
CA GLY A 257 8.67 -17.59 -2.30
C GLY A 257 7.25 -17.35 -1.76
N VAL A 258 6.49 -16.42 -2.35
CA VAL A 258 5.13 -16.12 -1.92
C VAL A 258 4.18 -17.18 -2.45
N LYS A 259 3.31 -17.69 -1.58
CA LYS A 259 2.16 -18.52 -1.97
C LYS A 259 0.94 -17.62 -2.07
N CYS A 260 0.37 -17.49 -3.26
CA CYS A 260 -0.73 -16.59 -3.57
C CYS A 260 -1.90 -17.40 -4.11
N GLY A 261 -3.09 -17.27 -3.51
CA GLY A 261 -4.24 -18.07 -3.91
C GLY A 261 -5.24 -18.41 -2.82
N PRO A 262 -6.55 -18.15 -3.01
CA PRO A 262 -7.17 -17.44 -4.13
C PRO A 262 -6.83 -15.94 -4.21
N GLY A 263 -7.24 -15.27 -5.29
CA GLY A 263 -7.08 -13.83 -5.51
C GLY A 263 -6.84 -13.45 -6.98
N HIS A 264 -6.36 -12.24 -7.26
CA HIS A 264 -6.07 -11.76 -8.62
C HIS A 264 -4.64 -11.98 -9.08
N GLY A 265 -3.76 -12.53 -8.24
CA GLY A 265 -2.36 -12.78 -8.57
C GLY A 265 -1.43 -11.65 -8.09
N ILE A 266 -0.30 -11.47 -8.78
CA ILE A 266 0.66 -10.39 -8.48
C ILE A 266 0.59 -9.37 -9.62
N SER A 267 0.21 -8.14 -9.29
CA SER A 267 -0.07 -7.09 -10.26
C SER A 267 0.89 -5.91 -10.13
N VAL A 268 1.35 -5.38 -11.26
CA VAL A 268 1.89 -4.01 -11.36
C VAL A 268 0.79 -3.11 -11.89
N GLY A 269 0.55 -1.99 -11.23
CA GLY A 269 -0.48 -1.01 -11.54
C GLY A 269 -1.78 -1.18 -10.75
N SER A 270 -2.88 -0.54 -11.17
CA SER A 270 -3.02 0.14 -12.47
C SER A 270 -2.14 1.39 -12.61
N LEU A 271 -1.46 1.52 -13.75
CA LEU A 271 -0.58 2.65 -14.09
C LEU A 271 -1.20 3.59 -15.12
N GLY A 272 -0.67 4.81 -15.23
CA GLY A 272 -1.02 5.79 -16.26
C GLY A 272 -2.38 6.43 -16.08
N ARG A 273 -2.95 6.41 -14.86
CA ARG A 273 -4.24 7.04 -14.57
C ARG A 273 -4.10 8.55 -14.48
N TYR A 274 -3.02 9.00 -13.84
CA TYR A 274 -2.80 10.40 -13.53
C TYR A 274 -1.69 10.99 -14.40
N LYS A 275 -1.78 12.30 -14.64
CA LYS A 275 -0.70 13.04 -15.27
C LYS A 275 0.51 13.05 -14.34
N ASP A 276 1.72 12.94 -14.91
CA ASP A 276 3.00 12.99 -14.19
C ASP A 276 3.15 11.85 -13.15
N GLU A 277 2.42 10.75 -13.35
CA GLU A 277 2.54 9.54 -12.55
C GLU A 277 3.94 8.93 -12.71
N LYS A 278 4.60 8.61 -11.60
CA LYS A 278 5.95 8.04 -11.58
C LYS A 278 5.94 6.58 -12.04
N ASP A 279 7.03 6.16 -12.68
CA ASP A 279 7.23 4.78 -13.11
C ASP A 279 7.32 3.79 -11.94
N VAL A 280 7.13 2.51 -12.27
CA VAL A 280 7.47 1.38 -11.42
C VAL A 280 8.75 0.73 -11.94
N GLU A 281 9.76 0.62 -11.10
CA GLU A 281 11.12 0.22 -11.50
C GLU A 281 11.67 -0.95 -10.69
N ASP A 282 12.51 -1.79 -11.30
CA ASP A 282 13.26 -2.87 -10.64
C ASP A 282 12.38 -3.81 -9.78
N VAL A 283 11.36 -4.38 -10.41
CA VAL A 283 10.50 -5.40 -9.79
C VAL A 283 11.01 -6.79 -10.14
N LYS A 284 11.20 -7.64 -9.13
CA LYS A 284 11.58 -9.04 -9.31
C LYS A 284 10.69 -9.97 -8.50
N VAL A 285 10.04 -10.90 -9.19
CA VAL A 285 9.22 -11.96 -8.59
C VAL A 285 9.90 -13.30 -8.84
N THR A 286 10.18 -14.08 -7.78
CA THR A 286 10.93 -15.33 -7.89
C THR A 286 10.40 -16.42 -6.96
N GLY A 287 10.24 -17.63 -7.49
CA GLY A 287 9.89 -18.82 -6.70
C GLY A 287 8.52 -18.74 -6.05
N CYS A 288 7.60 -17.93 -6.58
CA CYS A 288 6.24 -17.81 -6.06
C CYS A 288 5.33 -18.92 -6.63
N THR A 289 4.34 -19.33 -5.85
CA THR A 289 3.28 -20.25 -6.27
C THR A 289 1.98 -19.48 -6.36
N LEU A 290 1.34 -19.50 -7.52
CA LEU A 290 0.05 -18.86 -7.76
C LEU A 290 -0.97 -19.97 -8.07
N ALA A 291 -1.93 -20.18 -7.18
CA ALA A 291 -2.88 -21.28 -7.27
C ALA A 291 -4.30 -20.79 -6.99
N GLY A 292 -5.26 -21.11 -7.86
CA GLY A 292 -6.65 -20.61 -7.69
C GLY A 292 -6.77 -19.08 -7.81
N THR A 293 -5.80 -18.42 -8.45
CA THR A 293 -5.85 -17.00 -8.75
C THR A 293 -6.46 -16.76 -10.14
N THR A 294 -7.10 -15.61 -10.36
CA THR A 294 -7.66 -15.25 -11.67
C THR A 294 -6.58 -14.84 -12.67
N ASN A 295 -5.40 -14.42 -12.21
CA ASN A 295 -4.23 -14.14 -13.04
C ASN A 295 -2.94 -14.66 -12.38
N GLY A 296 -1.89 -14.82 -13.19
CA GLY A 296 -0.54 -15.07 -12.74
C GLY A 296 0.17 -13.77 -12.32
N LEU A 297 1.21 -13.41 -13.08
CA LEU A 297 1.75 -12.04 -13.08
C LEU A 297 0.94 -11.18 -14.05
N ARG A 298 0.60 -9.95 -13.66
CA ARG A 298 -0.21 -9.03 -14.45
C ARG A 298 0.38 -7.62 -14.41
N ILE A 299 0.32 -6.91 -15.53
CA ILE A 299 0.59 -5.46 -15.60
C ILE A 299 -0.70 -4.79 -16.10
N LYS A 300 -1.18 -3.80 -15.35
CA LYS A 300 -2.39 -3.03 -15.66
C LYS A 300 -2.00 -1.59 -15.95
N SER A 301 -2.43 -1.04 -17.09
CA SER A 301 -2.30 0.38 -17.40
C SER A 301 -3.58 0.93 -18.00
N TRP A 302 -3.84 2.22 -17.76
CA TRP A 302 -4.88 2.98 -18.42
C TRP A 302 -4.44 3.35 -19.85
N PRO A 303 -5.38 3.41 -20.81
CA PRO A 303 -5.08 3.92 -22.13
C PRO A 303 -4.67 5.40 -22.03
N SER A 304 -3.66 5.80 -22.82
CA SER A 304 -3.17 7.18 -22.86
C SER A 304 -4.31 8.16 -23.14
N THR A 305 -4.44 9.21 -22.32
CA THR A 305 -5.22 10.38 -22.70
C THR A 305 -4.42 11.17 -23.72
N THR A 306 -4.59 10.88 -25.01
CA THR A 306 -4.15 11.82 -26.06
C THR A 306 -4.87 13.14 -25.84
N SER A 307 -4.19 14.12 -25.26
CA SER A 307 -4.58 15.51 -25.46
C SER A 307 -4.43 15.76 -26.96
N SER A 308 -5.55 15.93 -27.66
CA SER A 308 -5.58 16.32 -29.06
C SER A 308 -4.94 17.71 -29.19
N SER A 309 -3.63 17.78 -29.33
CA SER A 309 -2.97 18.96 -29.86
C SER A 309 -3.33 19.05 -31.34
N ARG A 310 -4.43 19.74 -31.64
CA ARG A 310 -4.67 20.28 -32.99
C ARG A 310 -3.52 21.24 -33.27
N THR A 311 -2.49 20.78 -33.96
CA THR A 311 -1.62 21.67 -34.74
C THR A 311 -2.50 22.28 -35.83
N SER A 312 -2.95 23.51 -35.60
CA SER A 312 -3.59 24.32 -36.62
C SER A 312 -2.53 24.77 -37.61
N THR A 313 -2.42 24.07 -38.74
CA THR A 313 -1.77 24.62 -39.93
C THR A 313 -2.70 25.68 -40.52
N ALA A 314 -2.31 26.95 -40.44
CA ALA A 314 -3.05 28.07 -41.02
C ALA A 314 -2.82 28.15 -42.55
N PRO A 315 -3.87 28.39 -43.34
CA PRO A 315 -3.77 29.06 -44.65
C PRO A 315 -4.35 30.49 -44.59
N PRO A 316 -4.10 31.33 -45.61
CA PRO A 316 -4.09 32.78 -45.47
C PRO A 316 -5.48 33.47 -45.52
N THR A 317 -5.42 34.78 -45.27
CA THR A 317 -6.44 35.76 -44.86
C THR A 317 -7.67 36.01 -45.76
N ARG A 318 -8.86 36.23 -45.15
CA ARG A 318 -9.79 37.34 -45.49
C ARG A 318 -10.92 37.60 -44.44
N ARG A 319 -10.95 38.85 -43.96
CA ARG A 319 -11.97 39.73 -43.30
C ARG A 319 -13.31 39.19 -42.68
N ARG A 320 -13.40 39.30 -41.32
CA ARG A 320 -14.37 40.04 -40.41
C ARG A 320 -15.92 39.80 -40.45
N PRO A 321 -16.73 40.18 -39.40
CA PRO A 321 -17.00 39.49 -38.11
C PRO A 321 -18.51 39.32 -37.73
N SER A 322 -18.84 38.50 -36.72
CA SER A 322 -20.00 38.54 -35.76
C SER A 322 -20.31 37.11 -35.27
N ARG A 323 -20.97 36.77 -34.15
CA ARG A 323 -21.31 37.31 -32.81
C ARG A 323 -21.74 36.07 -31.99
N SER A 324 -21.62 36.13 -30.67
CA SER A 324 -21.91 35.13 -29.61
C SER A 324 -23.12 34.18 -29.78
N THR A 325 -23.03 32.94 -29.25
CA THR A 325 -23.79 32.38 -28.09
C THR A 325 -23.65 30.84 -28.01
N ALA A 326 -23.45 30.30 -26.81
CA ALA A 326 -23.66 28.87 -26.43
C ALA A 326 -25.15 28.68 -26.03
N PRO A 327 -25.71 27.48 -25.67
CA PRO A 327 -25.08 26.19 -25.29
C PRO A 327 -25.83 24.88 -25.73
N THR A 328 -25.28 23.73 -25.33
CA THR A 328 -25.91 22.40 -25.09
C THR A 328 -26.26 21.47 -26.28
N THR A 329 -25.52 20.37 -26.44
CA THR A 329 -25.99 18.94 -26.36
C THR A 329 -24.90 17.95 -26.84
N CYS A 330 -24.71 16.84 -26.10
CA CYS A 330 -23.85 15.68 -26.39
C CYS A 330 -24.31 14.93 -27.67
N PRO A 331 -23.47 14.15 -28.38
CA PRO A 331 -23.08 12.81 -27.92
C PRO A 331 -21.70 12.29 -28.39
N ALA A 332 -21.28 11.19 -27.74
CA ALA A 332 -20.37 10.14 -28.19
C ALA A 332 -19.42 10.47 -29.36
N ARG A 333 -18.10 10.57 -29.11
CA ARG A 333 -17.10 10.45 -30.17
C ARG A 333 -15.79 9.81 -29.70
N ALA A 334 -15.65 8.56 -30.13
CA ALA A 334 -14.48 7.99 -30.79
C ALA A 334 -13.10 8.37 -30.21
N CYS A 335 -12.51 7.46 -29.43
CA CYS A 335 -11.06 7.36 -29.36
C CYS A 335 -10.55 6.84 -30.71
N SER A 336 -9.98 7.73 -31.52
CA SER A 336 -9.21 7.37 -32.70
C SER A 336 -7.94 6.63 -32.27
N SER A 337 -7.65 5.50 -32.92
CA SER A 337 -6.44 4.72 -32.70
C SER A 337 -5.19 5.55 -33.01
N SER A 338 -4.51 6.02 -31.96
CA SER A 338 -3.13 6.52 -32.03
C SER A 338 -2.26 5.65 -31.14
N THR A 339 -1.24 5.06 -31.76
CA THR A 339 -0.25 4.20 -31.10
C THR A 339 0.78 5.07 -30.41
N SER A 340 0.90 4.99 -29.09
CA SER A 340 2.13 5.34 -28.38
C SER A 340 2.30 4.49 -27.11
N THR A 341 3.55 4.11 -26.89
CA THR A 341 4.03 3.00 -26.04
C THR A 341 4.28 3.43 -24.60
N SER A 342 3.71 2.71 -23.63
CA SER A 342 4.40 2.49 -22.36
C SER A 342 5.64 1.64 -22.68
N SER A 343 6.84 2.18 -22.49
CA SER A 343 8.07 1.42 -22.70
C SER A 343 8.27 0.43 -21.56
N THR A 344 7.73 -0.77 -21.69
CA THR A 344 8.13 -1.90 -20.84
C THR A 344 9.43 -2.45 -21.38
N THR A 345 10.55 -2.22 -20.69
CA THR A 345 11.73 -3.08 -20.87
C THR A 345 11.33 -4.49 -20.45
N GLY A 346 11.30 -5.42 -21.41
CA GLY A 346 10.55 -6.67 -21.30
C GLY A 346 10.86 -7.46 -20.03
N PRO A 347 9.84 -7.99 -19.32
CA PRO A 347 10.06 -8.80 -18.13
C PRO A 347 10.83 -10.07 -18.49
N THR A 348 11.95 -10.33 -17.82
CA THR A 348 12.67 -11.59 -17.95
C THR A 348 11.92 -12.67 -17.18
N THR A 349 11.02 -13.39 -17.85
CA THR A 349 10.31 -14.52 -17.24
C THR A 349 11.14 -15.79 -17.44
N ARG A 350 11.48 -16.49 -16.34
CA ARG A 350 11.98 -17.87 -16.40
C ARG A 350 10.80 -18.81 -16.11
N PRO A 351 10.65 -19.93 -16.85
CA PRO A 351 9.54 -20.85 -16.66
C PRO A 351 9.55 -21.45 -15.24
N CYS A 352 8.36 -21.56 -14.63
CA CYS A 352 8.16 -22.19 -13.33
C CYS A 352 8.30 -23.72 -13.46
N PRO A 353 9.17 -24.38 -12.68
CA PRO A 353 9.35 -25.82 -12.75
C PRO A 353 8.29 -26.55 -11.90
N SER A 354 7.04 -26.59 -12.35
CA SER A 354 6.04 -27.64 -12.02
C SER A 354 4.65 -27.28 -12.55
N ALA A 355 4.38 -27.57 -13.81
CA ALA A 355 3.04 -27.85 -14.33
C ALA A 355 3.19 -28.64 -15.63
N ARG A 356 2.65 -29.87 -15.71
CA ARG A 356 2.61 -30.66 -16.94
C ARG A 356 1.51 -30.12 -17.88
N THR A 357 1.90 -29.93 -19.15
CA THR A 357 1.13 -29.72 -20.42
C THR A 357 0.59 -28.33 -20.79
N PRO A 358 0.48 -27.97 -22.09
CA PRO A 358 1.42 -28.17 -23.21
C PRO A 358 2.02 -26.83 -23.73
N SER A 359 3.16 -26.95 -24.44
CA SER A 359 3.93 -25.94 -25.21
C SER A 359 3.70 -24.44 -24.94
N ALA A 360 4.72 -23.79 -24.36
CA ALA A 360 4.87 -22.34 -24.42
C ALA A 360 5.14 -21.89 -25.87
N SER A 361 4.22 -21.12 -26.45
CA SER A 361 4.46 -20.42 -27.71
C SER A 361 5.31 -19.16 -27.48
N PRO A 362 6.30 -18.86 -28.34
CA PRO A 362 7.02 -17.60 -28.29
C PRO A 362 6.12 -16.44 -28.72
N LEU A 363 6.25 -15.28 -28.06
CA LEU A 363 5.52 -14.06 -28.40
C LEU A 363 5.77 -13.65 -29.86
N ALA A 364 4.76 -13.83 -30.70
CA ALA A 364 4.67 -13.22 -32.02
C ALA A 364 3.53 -12.19 -32.01
N TRP A 365 3.87 -10.91 -32.20
CA TRP A 365 2.89 -9.85 -32.41
C TRP A 365 2.29 -10.00 -33.82
N ARG A 366 1.00 -10.30 -33.92
CA ARG A 366 0.26 -10.22 -35.19
C ARG A 366 -0.86 -9.18 -35.07
N ARG A 367 -0.88 -8.26 -36.05
CA ARG A 367 -1.96 -7.27 -36.23
C ARG A 367 -3.26 -7.97 -36.60
N SER A 368 -4.34 -7.65 -35.90
CA SER A 368 -5.69 -7.84 -36.41
C SER A 368 -6.70 -7.00 -35.61
N SER A 369 -7.44 -6.17 -36.35
CA SER A 369 -8.77 -5.63 -36.04
C SER A 369 -9.71 -6.19 -37.13
N PRO A 370 -11.05 -6.36 -36.93
CA PRO A 370 -11.94 -5.34 -36.35
C PRO A 370 -13.07 -5.77 -35.38
N ALA A 371 -13.40 -4.79 -34.52
CA ALA A 371 -14.70 -4.33 -34.01
C ALA A 371 -15.65 -5.22 -33.15
N SER A 372 -15.75 -4.88 -31.84
CA SER A 372 -17.01 -4.52 -31.12
C SER A 372 -16.75 -4.11 -29.64
N GLU A 373 -17.29 -2.94 -29.24
CA GLU A 373 -17.63 -2.39 -27.90
C GLU A 373 -16.61 -2.31 -26.71
N PRO A 374 -16.76 -1.35 -25.75
CA PRO A 374 -15.68 -0.92 -24.88
C PRO A 374 -15.49 -1.90 -23.72
N THR A 375 -14.50 -2.77 -23.85
CA THR A 375 -14.00 -3.63 -22.77
C THR A 375 -12.64 -3.12 -22.31
N CYS A 376 -12.44 -3.01 -20.99
CA CYS A 376 -11.07 -2.99 -20.43
C CYS A 376 -10.31 -4.16 -21.06
N ILE A 377 -9.12 -3.92 -21.63
CA ILE A 377 -8.32 -4.96 -22.26
C ILE A 377 -7.92 -5.99 -21.18
N HIS A 378 -8.73 -7.02 -21.03
CA HIS A 378 -8.43 -8.24 -20.31
C HIS A 378 -7.63 -9.12 -21.26
N HIS A 379 -6.31 -9.18 -21.10
CA HIS A 379 -5.57 -10.37 -21.56
C HIS A 379 -5.76 -11.47 -20.50
N SER A 380 -6.96 -12.05 -20.48
CA SER A 380 -7.24 -13.32 -19.81
C SER A 380 -7.34 -14.40 -20.90
N LEU A 381 -6.44 -15.38 -20.85
CA LEU A 381 -6.58 -16.62 -21.62
C LEU A 381 -7.80 -17.38 -21.06
N PHE A 382 -8.96 -17.21 -21.68
CA PHE A 382 -10.10 -18.10 -21.50
C PHE A 382 -9.98 -19.23 -22.53
N VAL A 383 -9.89 -20.46 -22.04
CA VAL A 383 -10.05 -21.67 -22.84
C VAL A 383 -11.55 -21.90 -23.02
N THR A 384 -12.08 -21.54 -24.19
CA THR A 384 -13.41 -21.98 -24.65
C THR A 384 -13.21 -23.20 -25.56
N SER A 385 -13.55 -24.39 -25.07
CA SER A 385 -13.71 -25.56 -25.93
C SER A 385 -15.09 -25.52 -26.59
N LEU A 386 -15.14 -25.16 -27.87
CA LEU A 386 -16.28 -25.38 -28.75
C LEU A 386 -15.80 -26.24 -29.93
N PHE A 387 -16.18 -27.52 -29.93
CA PHE A 387 -16.00 -28.41 -31.07
C PHE A 387 -17.35 -28.61 -31.78
N LEU A 388 -17.43 -28.18 -33.03
CA LEU A 388 -18.39 -28.67 -34.04
C LEU A 388 -17.63 -28.68 -35.37
N THR A 389 -17.30 -29.86 -35.91
CA THR A 389 -17.87 -30.50 -37.12
C THR A 389 -16.90 -31.68 -37.43
N LEU A 390 -17.25 -32.88 -37.90
CA LEU A 390 -18.32 -33.39 -38.75
C LEU A 390 -18.54 -34.90 -38.45
N ALA A 391 -19.81 -35.33 -38.49
CA ALA A 391 -20.20 -36.70 -38.84
C ALA A 391 -19.98 -36.91 -40.37
N SER A 392 -19.66 -38.06 -40.95
CA SER A 392 -20.34 -39.36 -40.89
C SER A 392 -19.54 -40.42 -41.66
N LEU A 393 -19.97 -41.70 -41.55
CA LEU A 393 -19.64 -42.91 -42.36
C LEU A 393 -18.40 -43.67 -41.84
N PHE A 394 -18.49 -44.88 -41.27
CA PHE A 394 -19.17 -46.10 -41.73
C PHE A 394 -19.46 -47.11 -40.58
N LEU A 395 -20.55 -47.89 -40.70
CA LEU A 395 -20.87 -49.08 -39.88
C LEU A 395 -19.89 -50.25 -40.14
N GLY A 396 -19.65 -51.09 -39.13
CA GLY A 396 -19.08 -52.43 -39.30
C GLY A 396 -18.94 -53.21 -37.99
N LEU A 397 -19.84 -54.18 -37.79
CA LEU A 397 -19.89 -55.16 -36.69
C LEU A 397 -18.71 -56.16 -36.70
N TRP A 398 -18.23 -56.55 -35.50
CA TRP A 398 -17.92 -57.93 -35.02
C TRP A 398 -16.93 -57.85 -33.83
N GLN A 399 -17.31 -58.19 -32.59
CA GLN A 399 -17.44 -59.52 -31.97
C GLN A 399 -16.09 -60.22 -31.64
N SER A 400 -15.96 -60.56 -30.35
CA SER A 400 -15.21 -61.71 -29.78
C SER A 400 -13.85 -61.45 -29.08
N ALA A 401 -13.89 -61.64 -27.76
CA ALA A 401 -13.00 -62.48 -26.94
C ALA A 401 -11.48 -62.23 -26.92
N ASN A 402 -10.91 -61.89 -25.75
CA ASN A 402 -10.50 -62.92 -24.78
C ASN A 402 -9.89 -62.30 -23.50
N PHE A 403 -10.22 -62.95 -22.40
CA PHE A 403 -9.56 -62.88 -21.10
C PHE A 403 -8.05 -63.15 -21.22
N LEU A 404 -7.23 -62.43 -20.44
CA LEU A 404 -6.24 -63.08 -19.58
C LEU A 404 -6.00 -62.21 -18.34
N ILE A 405 -6.14 -62.88 -17.19
CA ILE A 405 -6.01 -62.40 -15.82
C ILE A 405 -4.65 -62.90 -15.28
N HIS A 406 -4.13 -62.21 -14.25
CA HIS A 406 -3.07 -62.62 -13.29
C HIS A 406 -1.60 -62.41 -13.75
N SER A 407 -0.65 -61.98 -12.91
CA SER A 407 -0.56 -61.89 -11.45
C SER A 407 0.73 -61.16 -11.03
N THR A 408 0.67 -60.42 -9.91
CA THR A 408 1.69 -60.20 -8.83
C THR A 408 3.07 -59.61 -9.13
N SER A 409 3.38 -58.41 -8.58
CA SER A 409 4.13 -58.15 -7.31
C SER A 409 5.65 -58.00 -7.58
N VAL A 410 6.43 -57.08 -7.02
CA VAL A 410 6.71 -56.80 -5.59
C VAL A 410 7.43 -55.43 -5.46
N ASP A 411 7.02 -54.65 -4.45
CA ASP A 411 7.70 -53.65 -3.59
C ASP A 411 8.98 -52.91 -4.02
N LEU A 412 8.88 -51.58 -4.17
CA LEU A 412 9.34 -50.56 -3.18
C LEU A 412 8.86 -49.15 -3.59
#